data_AF-A0A813J6H8-F1
#
_entry.id   AF-A0A813J6H8-F1
#
_cell.length_a   1.000
_cell.length_b   1.000
_cell.length_c   1.000
_cell.angle_alpha   90.00
_cell.angle_beta   90.00
_cell.angle_gamma   90.00
#
_symmetry.space_group_name_H-M   'P 1'
#
loop_
_entity.id
_entity.type
_entity.pdbx_description
1 polymer ?
#
loop_
_entity_poly.entity_id
_entity_poly.type
_entity_poly.pdbx_seq_one_letter_code
_entity_poly.pdbx_strand_id
1 'polypeptide(L)'
;MSCALGLQVFSWQKVAILSVVVAGCSICATGEIHFVLMGFLLQITSQLAECSKNIIGEVVMSGAGLKLDVLTFVMFQAPCSLVPLLGAALVEYTPDVGQDFRSAWPLLLANACNAFLLNVMIALTLKKLSTVSFVIIGLLKDIVIVSSSSLVFGSAISQVQIIGFS
;
A
#
# COMPACT_ATOMS: atom_id res chain seq x y z
N MET A 1 -0.07 7.38 -14.41
CA MET A 1 0.65 6.21 -14.97
C MET A 1 -0.25 5.31 -15.80
N SER A 2 -1.37 4.79 -15.26
CA SER A 2 -2.26 3.88 -16.00
C SER A 2 -2.88 4.48 -17.29
N CYS A 3 -3.17 5.78 -17.33
CA CYS A 3 -3.65 6.44 -18.56
C CYS A 3 -2.53 6.61 -19.61
N ALA A 4 -1.29 6.85 -19.19
CA ALA A 4 -0.14 6.97 -20.10
C ALA A 4 0.19 5.63 -20.78
N LEU A 5 -0.10 4.52 -20.11
CA LEU A 5 0.04 3.16 -20.63
C LEU A 5 -1.19 2.70 -21.44
N GLY A 6 -2.18 3.57 -21.68
CA GLY A 6 -3.38 3.26 -22.48
C GLY A 6 -4.36 2.28 -21.85
N LEU A 7 -4.14 1.87 -20.59
CA LEU A 7 -4.96 0.88 -19.88
C LEU A 7 -6.31 1.41 -19.42
N GLN A 8 -6.49 2.73 -19.34
CA GLN A 8 -7.73 3.34 -18.89
C GLN A 8 -8.19 4.50 -19.76
N VAL A 9 -9.50 4.52 -20.03
CA VAL A 9 -10.17 5.67 -20.64
C VAL A 9 -10.11 6.86 -19.68
N PHE A 10 -9.56 7.95 -20.18
CA PHE A 10 -9.50 9.23 -19.48
C PHE A 10 -10.91 9.76 -19.26
N SER A 11 -11.33 9.89 -17.99
CA SER A 11 -12.61 10.48 -17.61
C SER A 11 -12.36 11.67 -16.70
N TRP A 12 -12.96 12.81 -17.06
CA TRP A 12 -12.89 14.05 -16.30
C TRP A 12 -13.37 13.90 -14.85
N GLN A 13 -14.32 12.99 -14.59
CA GLN A 13 -14.80 12.70 -13.24
C GLN A 13 -13.69 12.11 -12.35
N LYS A 14 -12.86 11.20 -12.89
CA LYS A 14 -11.75 10.60 -12.14
C LYS A 14 -10.67 11.65 -11.83
N VAL A 15 -10.40 12.55 -12.78
CA VAL A 15 -9.43 13.65 -12.58
C VAL A 15 -9.92 14.61 -11.51
N ALA A 16 -11.20 14.97 -11.52
CA ALA A 16 -11.79 15.83 -10.50
C ALA A 16 -11.63 15.22 -9.09
N ILE A 17 -11.98 13.94 -8.92
CA ILE A 17 -11.81 13.23 -7.64
C ILE A 17 -10.34 13.21 -7.20
N LEU A 18 -9.41 12.88 -8.10
CA LEU A 18 -7.98 12.87 -7.79
C LEU A 18 -7.47 14.25 -7.40
N SER A 19 -7.95 15.32 -8.05
CA SER A 19 -7.52 16.69 -7.72
C SER A 19 -7.95 17.11 -6.31
N VAL A 20 -9.16 16.73 -5.88
CA VAL A 20 -9.65 16.99 -4.52
C VAL A 20 -8.80 16.24 -3.50
N VAL A 21 -8.48 14.97 -3.75
CA VAL A 21 -7.62 14.18 -2.86
C VAL A 21 -6.23 14.81 -2.75
N VAL A 22 -5.61 15.21 -3.87
CA VAL A 22 -4.29 15.85 -3.85
C VAL A 22 -4.31 17.17 -3.08
N ALA A 23 -5.38 17.96 -3.22
CA ALA A 23 -5.55 19.20 -2.47
C ALA A 23 -5.68 18.91 -0.96
N GLY A 24 -6.51 17.95 -0.56
CA GLY A 24 -6.65 17.52 0.83
C GLY A 24 -5.34 17.03 1.44
N CYS A 25 -4.60 16.17 0.72
CA CYS A 25 -3.27 15.71 1.15
C CYS A 25 -2.27 16.85 1.30
N SER A 26 -2.31 17.85 0.41
CA SER A 26 -1.42 19.02 0.48
C SER A 26 -1.69 19.86 1.72
N ILE A 27 -2.97 20.05 2.06
CA ILE A 27 -3.40 20.76 3.27
C ILE A 27 -2.96 19.99 4.53
N CYS A 28 -3.17 18.67 4.56
CA CYS A 28 -2.71 17.82 5.67
C CYS A 28 -1.18 17.88 5.84
N ALA A 29 -0.41 17.88 4.75
CA ALA A 29 1.05 17.96 4.82
C ALA A 29 1.55 19.29 5.40
N THR A 30 0.84 20.40 5.19
CA THR A 30 1.17 21.69 5.82
C THR A 30 0.79 21.78 7.30
N GLY A 31 -0.12 20.92 7.78
CA GLY A 31 -0.54 20.86 9.18
C GLY A 31 0.31 19.92 10.06
N GLU A 32 1.26 19.20 9.47
CA GLU A 32 2.14 18.25 10.16
C GLU A 32 3.17 18.96 11.07
N ILE A 33 3.21 18.57 12.33
CA ILE A 33 4.10 19.17 13.35
C ILE A 33 5.55 18.66 13.21
N HIS A 34 5.76 17.48 12.62
CA HIS A 34 7.07 16.82 12.47
C HIS A 34 7.39 16.52 11.01
N PHE A 35 7.32 17.53 10.14
CA PHE A 35 7.59 17.33 8.71
C PHE A 35 9.08 17.05 8.44
N VAL A 36 9.38 15.85 7.94
CA VAL A 36 10.74 15.45 7.50
C VAL A 36 10.74 15.28 5.97
N LEU A 37 11.38 16.21 5.27
CA LEU A 37 11.43 16.23 3.80
C LEU A 37 12.05 14.95 3.21
N MET A 38 13.09 14.41 3.86
CA MET A 38 13.75 13.17 3.40
C MET A 38 12.80 11.97 3.42
N GLY A 39 11.99 11.84 4.48
CA GLY A 39 10.97 10.79 4.59
C GLY A 39 9.87 10.97 3.53
N PHE A 40 9.46 12.22 3.29
CA PHE A 40 8.49 12.54 2.24
C PHE A 40 8.98 12.15 0.83
N LEU A 41 10.24 12.45 0.49
CA LEU A 41 10.82 12.07 -0.81
C LEU A 41 10.96 10.55 -0.96
N LEU A 42 11.37 9.85 0.11
CA LEU A 42 11.41 8.38 0.13
C LEU A 42 10.00 7.78 -0.08
N GLN A 43 8.98 8.36 0.57
CA GLN A 43 7.60 7.91 0.44
C GLN A 43 7.07 8.08 -0.99
N ILE A 44 7.35 9.22 -1.65
CA ILE A 44 6.96 9.43 -3.06
C ILE A 44 7.60 8.36 -3.94
N THR A 45 8.90 8.11 -3.76
CA THR A 45 9.63 7.12 -4.56
C THR A 45 9.07 5.71 -4.36
N SER A 46 8.77 5.35 -3.11
CA SER A 46 8.12 4.09 -2.74
C SER A 46 6.75 3.93 -3.42
N GLN A 47 5.92 4.97 -3.38
CA GLN A 47 4.59 4.95 -3.98
C GLN A 47 4.64 4.74 -5.50
N LEU A 48 5.62 5.34 -6.19
CA LEU A 48 5.81 5.15 -7.64
C LEU A 48 6.17 3.69 -7.97
N ALA A 49 7.03 3.08 -7.16
CA ALA A 49 7.40 1.67 -7.31
C ALA A 49 6.19 0.74 -7.05
N GLU A 50 5.42 1.00 -5.99
CA GLU A 50 4.22 0.23 -5.66
C GLU A 50 3.15 0.34 -6.75
N CYS A 51 2.89 1.55 -7.25
CA CYS A 51 1.95 1.77 -8.34
C CYS A 51 2.38 1.02 -9.60
N SER A 52 3.67 1.07 -9.94
CA SER A 52 4.22 0.34 -11.10
C SER A 52 4.01 -1.18 -10.97
N LYS A 53 4.31 -1.74 -9.79
CA LYS A 53 4.06 -3.16 -9.47
C LYS A 53 2.58 -3.53 -9.64
N ASN A 54 1.67 -2.71 -9.13
CA ASN A 54 0.23 -2.97 -9.21
C ASN A 54 -0.29 -2.90 -10.64
N ILE A 55 0.20 -1.95 -11.46
CA ILE A 55 -0.15 -1.86 -12.89
C ILE A 55 0.35 -3.09 -13.66
N ILE A 56 1.60 -3.52 -13.44
CA ILE A 56 2.14 -4.73 -14.07
C ILE A 56 1.32 -5.95 -13.66
N GLY A 57 0.96 -6.06 -12.36
CA GLY A 57 0.10 -7.11 -11.85
C GLY A 57 -1.28 -7.13 -12.52
N GLU A 58 -1.94 -5.97 -12.65
CA GLU A 58 -3.20 -5.83 -13.39
C GLU A 58 -3.05 -6.30 -14.84
N VAL A 59 -2.00 -5.88 -15.55
CA VAL A 59 -1.78 -6.28 -16.96
C VAL A 59 -1.57 -7.80 -17.08
N VAL A 60 -0.72 -8.38 -16.23
CA VAL A 60 -0.42 -9.82 -16.21
C VAL A 60 -1.67 -10.65 -15.94
N MET A 61 -2.57 -10.18 -15.06
CA MET A 61 -3.79 -10.89 -14.70
C MET A 61 -5.00 -10.59 -15.59
N SER A 62 -5.05 -9.39 -16.19
CA SER A 62 -6.18 -8.91 -17.01
C SER A 62 -6.01 -9.14 -18.51
N GLY A 63 -4.78 -9.31 -19.04
CA GLY A 63 -4.58 -9.93 -20.35
C GLY A 63 -3.39 -9.47 -21.21
N ALA A 64 -2.58 -10.45 -21.62
CA ALA A 64 -2.08 -10.70 -22.99
C ALA A 64 -1.34 -12.07 -23.00
N GLY A 65 -2.07 -13.18 -23.22
CA GLY A 65 -1.48 -14.51 -23.47
C GLY A 65 -1.39 -15.48 -22.29
N LEU A 66 -1.05 -15.02 -21.07
CA LEU A 66 -1.03 -15.85 -19.85
C LEU A 66 -2.18 -15.44 -18.93
N LYS A 67 -3.33 -16.12 -18.99
CA LYS A 67 -4.37 -16.01 -17.94
C LYS A 67 -3.84 -16.68 -16.67
N LEU A 68 -2.93 -15.99 -15.98
CA LEU A 68 -2.35 -16.52 -14.76
C LEU A 68 -3.40 -16.52 -13.66
N ASP A 69 -3.48 -17.64 -12.94
CA ASP A 69 -4.34 -17.70 -11.77
C ASP A 69 -3.77 -16.80 -10.65
N VAL A 70 -4.66 -16.27 -9.82
CA VAL A 70 -4.28 -15.37 -8.71
C VAL A 70 -3.29 -16.07 -7.77
N LEU A 71 -3.48 -17.36 -7.53
CA LEU A 71 -2.60 -18.12 -6.66
C LEU A 71 -1.19 -18.25 -7.27
N THR A 72 -1.09 -18.42 -8.58
CA THR A 72 0.18 -18.45 -9.31
C THR A 72 0.90 -17.10 -9.25
N PHE A 73 0.17 -15.99 -9.40
CA PHE A 73 0.75 -14.65 -9.25
C PHE A 73 1.35 -14.43 -7.86
N VAL A 74 0.62 -14.78 -6.81
CA VAL A 74 1.12 -14.69 -5.42
C VAL A 74 2.31 -15.62 -5.20
N MET A 75 2.31 -16.81 -5.80
CA MET A 75 3.45 -17.73 -5.74
C MET A 75 4.71 -17.16 -6.38
N PHE A 76 4.61 -16.42 -7.49
CA PHE A 76 5.76 -15.73 -8.10
C PHE A 76 6.21 -14.50 -7.30
N GLN A 77 5.29 -13.81 -6.63
CA GLN A 77 5.57 -12.66 -5.78
C GLN A 77 6.32 -13.04 -4.49
N ALA A 78 6.05 -14.23 -3.95
CA ALA A 78 6.62 -14.71 -2.70
C ALA A 78 8.18 -14.77 -2.69
N PRO A 79 8.87 -15.43 -3.63
CA PRO A 79 10.33 -15.45 -3.65
C PRO A 79 10.95 -14.08 -3.87
N CYS A 80 10.33 -13.22 -4.69
CA CYS A 80 10.81 -11.84 -4.89
C CYS A 80 10.76 -11.00 -3.62
N SER A 81 9.79 -11.24 -2.74
CA SER A 81 9.67 -10.55 -1.45
C SER A 81 10.62 -11.13 -0.39
N LEU A 82 11.02 -12.40 -0.56
CA LEU A 82 11.91 -13.10 0.37
C LEU A 82 13.36 -12.63 0.24
N VAL A 83 13.81 -12.28 -0.97
CA VAL A 83 15.17 -11.75 -1.21
C VAL A 83 15.48 -10.48 -0.37
N PRO A 84 14.70 -9.40 -0.43
CA PRO A 84 14.94 -8.21 0.39
C PRO A 84 14.73 -8.49 1.88
N LEU A 85 13.81 -9.39 2.25
CA LEU A 85 13.60 -9.79 3.64
C LEU A 85 14.85 -10.48 4.22
N LEU A 86 15.46 -11.40 3.46
CA LEU A 86 16.72 -12.03 3.86
C LEU A 86 17.86 -11.02 3.93
N GLY A 87 17.93 -10.09 2.97
CA GLY A 87 18.90 -9.01 3.00
C GLY A 87 18.81 -8.17 4.28
N ALA A 88 17.60 -7.77 4.67
CA ALA A 88 17.36 -7.04 5.92
C ALA A 88 17.73 -7.89 7.16
N ALA A 89 17.31 -9.16 7.18
CA ALA A 89 17.61 -10.07 8.28
C ALA A 89 19.11 -10.32 8.49
N LEU A 90 19.92 -10.27 7.42
CA LEU A 90 21.38 -10.38 7.50
C LEU A 90 22.06 -9.11 8.04
N VAL A 91 21.48 -7.94 7.77
CA VAL A 91 22.02 -6.65 8.23
C VAL A 91 21.68 -6.40 9.70
N GLU A 92 20.51 -6.81 10.17
CA GLU A 92 20.00 -6.56 11.53
C GLU A 92 20.13 -7.77 12.47
N TYR A 93 20.97 -8.75 12.12
CA TYR A 93 21.09 -10.00 12.89
C TYR A 93 21.48 -9.74 14.35
N THR A 94 20.53 -9.99 15.26
CA THR A 94 20.70 -9.87 16.72
C THR A 94 20.55 -11.26 17.36
N PRO A 95 21.39 -11.65 18.33
CA PRO A 95 21.36 -12.99 18.93
C PRO A 95 20.06 -13.35 19.67
N ASP A 96 19.23 -12.36 20.05
CA ASP A 96 17.97 -12.56 20.79
C ASP A 96 16.79 -13.03 19.91
N VAL A 97 16.92 -12.94 18.58
CA VAL A 97 15.83 -13.29 17.63
C VAL A 97 15.38 -14.74 17.78
N GLY A 98 16.29 -15.65 18.17
CA GLY A 98 15.97 -17.07 18.37
C GLY A 98 15.08 -17.36 19.58
N GLN A 99 15.21 -16.60 20.66
CA GLN A 99 14.36 -16.75 21.86
C GLN A 99 12.99 -16.12 21.64
N ASP A 100 12.93 -14.94 21.03
CA ASP A 100 11.68 -14.26 20.72
C ASP A 100 10.83 -15.06 19.71
N PHE A 101 11.47 -15.72 18.74
CA PHE A 101 10.78 -16.60 17.80
C PHE A 101 10.05 -17.76 18.49
N ARG A 102 10.62 -18.30 19.58
CA ARG A 102 10.02 -19.41 20.34
C ARG A 102 8.77 -18.96 21.09
N SER A 103 8.79 -17.75 21.64
CA SER A 103 7.69 -17.18 22.42
C SER A 103 6.57 -16.65 21.53
N ALA A 104 6.93 -16.02 20.40
CA ALA A 104 5.99 -15.37 19.49
C ALA A 104 5.56 -16.25 18.29
N TRP A 105 5.92 -17.54 18.26
CA TRP A 105 5.62 -18.43 17.13
C TRP A 105 4.13 -18.45 16.69
N PRO A 106 3.11 -18.43 17.59
CA PRO A 106 1.72 -18.49 17.14
C PRO A 106 1.25 -17.15 16.59
N LEU A 107 1.78 -16.03 17.11
CA LEU A 107 1.54 -14.68 16.62
C LEU A 107 2.19 -14.48 15.24
N LEU A 108 3.41 -14.97 15.06
CA LEU A 108 4.11 -14.96 13.77
C LEU A 108 3.37 -15.77 12.73
N LEU A 109 2.87 -16.95 13.09
CA LEU A 109 2.05 -17.77 12.19
C LEU A 109 0.74 -17.07 11.81
N ALA A 110 0.03 -16.50 12.79
CA ALA A 110 -1.19 -15.76 12.53
C ALA A 110 -0.95 -14.54 11.63
N ASN A 111 0.13 -13.78 11.87
CA ASN A 111 0.53 -12.66 11.02
C ASN A 111 0.89 -13.12 9.60
N ALA A 112 1.62 -14.23 9.45
CA ALA A 112 1.96 -14.80 8.15
C ALA A 112 0.72 -15.24 7.37
N CYS A 113 -0.25 -15.90 8.03
CA CYS A 113 -1.54 -16.25 7.43
C CYS A 113 -2.32 -15.01 6.99
N ASN A 114 -2.36 -13.97 7.83
CA ASN A 114 -3.03 -12.71 7.50
C ASN A 114 -2.36 -12.00 6.32
N ALA A 115 -1.02 -11.94 6.30
CA ALA A 115 -0.25 -11.35 5.21
C ALA A 115 -0.45 -12.12 3.89
N PHE A 116 -0.52 -13.46 3.95
CA PHE A 116 -0.84 -14.28 2.78
C PHE A 116 -2.25 -13.96 2.25
N LEU A 117 -3.25 -13.94 3.14
CA LEU A 117 -4.63 -13.61 2.78
C LEU A 117 -4.73 -12.21 2.17
N LEU A 118 -4.04 -11.23 2.74
CA LEU A 118 -4.00 -9.86 2.24
C LEU A 118 -3.39 -9.78 0.84
N ASN A 119 -2.29 -10.50 0.56
CA ASN A 119 -1.70 -10.55 -0.77
C ASN A 119 -2.63 -11.23 -1.80
N VAL A 120 -3.33 -12.29 -1.40
CA VAL A 120 -4.37 -12.93 -2.23
C VAL A 120 -5.52 -11.96 -2.51
N MET A 121 -5.98 -11.22 -1.50
CA MET A 121 -7.05 -10.22 -1.65
C MET A 121 -6.63 -9.08 -2.57
N ILE A 122 -5.40 -8.57 -2.46
CA ILE A 122 -4.85 -7.56 -3.37
C ILE A 122 -4.86 -8.09 -4.81
N ALA A 123 -4.35 -9.29 -5.04
CA ALA A 123 -4.32 -9.88 -6.37
C ALA A 123 -5.75 -10.16 -6.90
N LEU A 124 -6.67 -10.70 -6.09
CA LEU A 124 -8.08 -10.83 -6.48
C LEU A 124 -8.70 -9.48 -6.88
N THR A 125 -8.38 -8.43 -6.13
CA THR A 125 -8.86 -7.08 -6.38
C THR A 125 -8.29 -6.56 -7.70
N LEU A 126 -6.99 -6.71 -7.97
CA LEU A 126 -6.37 -6.31 -9.24
C LEU A 126 -6.88 -7.13 -10.45
N LYS A 127 -7.33 -8.36 -10.24
CA LYS A 127 -7.94 -9.18 -11.30
C LYS A 127 -9.37 -8.75 -11.65
N LYS A 128 -10.11 -8.20 -10.68
CA LYS A 128 -11.54 -7.86 -10.81
C LYS A 128 -11.79 -6.38 -11.02
N LEU A 129 -10.91 -5.52 -10.51
CA LEU A 129 -10.99 -4.08 -10.50
C LEU A 129 -9.74 -3.52 -11.14
N SER A 130 -9.85 -2.30 -11.68
CA SER A 130 -8.69 -1.65 -12.27
C SER A 130 -7.79 -1.02 -11.20
N THR A 131 -6.49 -0.85 -11.48
CA THR A 131 -5.50 -0.31 -10.52
C THR A 131 -5.94 1.02 -9.91
N VAL A 132 -6.65 1.87 -10.66
CA VAL A 132 -7.14 3.16 -10.11
C VAL A 132 -8.19 2.96 -9.01
N SER A 133 -9.10 1.99 -9.15
CA SER A 133 -10.06 1.66 -8.10
C SER A 133 -9.37 1.10 -6.87
N PHE A 134 -8.33 0.27 -7.06
CA PHE A 134 -7.50 -0.23 -5.97
C PHE A 134 -6.84 0.91 -5.16
N VAL A 135 -6.29 1.92 -5.85
CA VAL A 135 -5.68 3.09 -5.20
C VAL A 135 -6.72 3.90 -4.42
N ILE A 136 -7.93 4.09 -4.95
CA ILE A 136 -9.00 4.82 -4.25
C ILE A 136 -9.44 4.07 -2.97
N ILE A 137 -9.56 2.74 -3.02
CA ILE A 137 -9.85 1.94 -1.83
C ILE A 137 -8.70 2.06 -0.81
N GLY A 138 -7.45 2.09 -1.29
CA GLY A 138 -6.28 2.34 -0.46
C GLY A 138 -6.36 3.69 0.28
N LEU A 139 -6.73 4.75 -0.43
CA LEU A 139 -6.94 6.07 0.16
C LEU A 139 -8.04 6.07 1.23
N LEU A 140 -9.18 5.43 0.97
CA LEU A 140 -10.26 5.29 1.96
C LEU A 140 -9.78 4.54 3.21
N LYS A 141 -9.02 3.46 3.02
CA LYS A 141 -8.40 2.70 4.11
C LYS A 141 -7.48 3.60 4.94
N ASP A 142 -6.66 4.43 4.32
CA ASP A 142 -5.75 5.34 5.04
C ASP A 142 -6.54 6.40 5.84
N ILE A 143 -7.62 6.98 5.29
CA ILE A 143 -8.50 7.93 6.00
C ILE A 143 -9.12 7.28 7.26
N VAL A 144 -9.61 6.04 7.13
CA VAL A 144 -10.20 5.29 8.25
C VAL A 144 -9.15 5.00 9.32
N ILE A 145 -7.92 4.62 8.94
CA ILE A 145 -6.83 4.36 9.87
C ILE A 145 -6.47 5.63 10.65
N VAL A 146 -6.31 6.77 9.98
CA VAL A 146 -5.97 8.04 10.66
C VAL A 146 -7.09 8.48 11.59
N SER A 147 -8.34 8.41 11.12
CA SER A 147 -9.51 8.81 11.91
C SER A 147 -9.66 7.93 13.15
N SER A 148 -9.56 6.62 13.00
CA SER A 148 -9.66 5.67 14.11
C SER A 148 -8.48 5.78 15.08
N SER A 149 -7.26 5.97 14.57
CA SER A 149 -6.06 6.18 15.38
C SER A 149 -6.21 7.41 16.29
N SER A 150 -6.71 8.52 15.76
CA SER A 150 -6.95 9.71 16.59
C SER A 150 -8.04 9.51 17.64
N LEU A 151 -9.13 8.81 17.31
CA LEU A 151 -10.19 8.52 18.27
C LEU A 151 -9.71 7.63 19.43
N VAL A 152 -8.83 6.67 19.14
CA VAL A 152 -8.33 5.70 20.13
C VAL A 152 -7.18 6.28 20.96
N PHE A 153 -6.23 6.98 20.34
CA PHE A 153 -5.03 7.47 21.01
C PHE A 153 -5.15 8.90 21.54
N GLY A 154 -6.23 9.62 21.23
CA GLY A 154 -6.45 11.00 21.68
C GLY A 154 -5.35 11.97 21.24
N SER A 155 -4.59 11.61 20.20
CA SER A 155 -3.50 12.43 19.68
C SER A 155 -4.07 13.73 19.10
N ALA A 156 -3.40 14.85 19.40
CA ALA A 156 -3.79 16.16 18.92
C ALA A 156 -3.66 16.22 17.39
N ILE A 157 -4.76 15.98 16.68
CA ILE A 157 -4.84 16.30 15.26
C ILE A 157 -4.89 17.84 15.14
N SER A 158 -4.04 18.40 14.28
CA SER A 158 -4.15 19.81 13.90
C SER A 158 -5.51 20.08 13.25
N GLN A 159 -6.17 21.21 13.57
CA GLN A 159 -7.46 21.58 12.97
C GLN A 159 -7.41 21.58 11.43
N VAL A 160 -6.22 21.83 10.85
CA VAL A 160 -5.96 21.81 9.42
C VAL A 160 -6.05 20.40 8.82
N GLN A 161 -5.61 19.37 9.56
CA GLN A 161 -5.76 17.96 9.14
C GLN A 161 -7.21 17.50 9.19
N ILE A 162 -8.00 17.95 10.17
CA ILE A 162 -9.43 17.62 10.25
C ILE A 162 -10.18 18.13 9.00
N ILE A 163 -9.85 19.34 8.55
CA ILE A 163 -10.42 19.94 7.33
C ILE A 163 -9.96 19.18 6.09
N GLY A 164 -8.70 18.73 6.04
CA GLY A 164 -8.18 17.96 4.89
C GLY A 164 -8.75 16.54 4.78
N PHE A 165 -9.25 15.95 5.88
CA PHE A 165 -9.90 14.64 5.89
C PHE A 165 -11.44 14.70 5.72
N SER A 166 -12.06 15.88 5.83
CA SER A 166 -13.51 16.10 5.70
C SER A 166 -13.91 16.41 4.26
#